data_AF-A0A5E4KS89-F1
#
_entry.id   AF-A0A5E4KS89-F1
#
_cell.length_a   1.000
_cell.length_b   1.000
_cell.length_c   1.000
_cell.angle_alpha   90.00
_cell.angle_beta   90.00
_cell.angle_gamma   90.00
#
_symmetry.space_group_name_H-M   'P 1'
#
loop_
_entity.id
_entity.type
_entity.pdbx_description
1 polymer ?
#
loop_
_entity_poly.entity_id
_entity_poly.type
_entity_poly.pdbx_seq_one_letter_code
_entity_poly.pdbx_strand_id
1 'polypeptide(L)' 'MDGIVRLARIPGKIKKKIWIMEGDVVIVVPWSFQNEKADIVWKYSGQQVNWLQRKGFLKS' A
#
# COMPACT_ATOMS: atom_id res chain seq x y z
N MET A 1 12.08 4.18 4.03
CA MET A 1 10.68 4.56 3.78
C MET A 1 10.72 6.01 3.35
N ASP A 2 10.22 6.37 2.17
CA ASP A 2 10.43 7.71 1.58
C ASP A 2 9.80 8.86 2.38
N GLY A 3 9.14 8.60 3.52
CA GLY A 3 8.60 9.62 4.44
C GLY A 3 7.44 10.46 3.88
N ILE A 4 7.10 10.27 2.60
CA ILE A 4 6.07 11.05 1.90
C ILE A 4 4.69 10.45 2.20
N VAL A 5 3.88 11.22 2.91
CA VAL A 5 2.44 10.95 3.05
C VAL A 5 1.75 11.32 1.75
N ARG A 6 0.98 10.39 1.17
CA ARG A 6 0.23 10.59 -0.08
C ARG A 6 -1.24 10.28 0.14
N LEU A 7 -2.10 10.95 -0.62
CA LEU A 7 -3.53 10.66 -0.63
C LEU A 7 -3.80 9.53 -1.63
N ALA A 8 -4.03 8.33 -1.11
CA ALA A 8 -4.31 7.16 -1.92
C ALA A 8 -5.82 6.99 -2.15
N ARG A 9 -6.22 6.78 -3.40
CA ARG A 9 -7.58 6.39 -3.78
C ARG A 9 -7.71 4.86 -3.71
N ILE A 10 -8.83 4.39 -3.16
CA ILE A 10 -9.20 2.97 -3.15
C ILE A 10 -10.09 2.71 -4.37
N PRO A 11 -9.63 1.96 -5.40
CA PRO A 11 -10.48 1.59 -6.51
C PRO A 11 -11.65 0.73 -6.04
N GLY A 12 -12.84 0.91 -6.63
CA GLY A 12 -14.03 0.14 -6.25
C GLY A 12 -13.83 -1.38 -6.34
N LYS A 13 -12.98 -1.84 -7.26
CA LYS A 13 -12.59 -3.25 -7.39
C LYS A 13 -11.89 -3.79 -6.14
N ILE A 14 -11.05 -2.98 -5.49
CA ILE A 14 -10.37 -3.35 -4.24
C ILE A 14 -11.34 -3.28 -3.07
N LYS A 15 -12.09 -2.16 -2.96
CA LYS A 15 -13.06 -1.96 -1.87
C LYS A 15 -14.07 -3.10 -1.74
N LYS A 16 -14.47 -3.70 -2.88
CA LYS A 16 -15.40 -4.85 -2.89
C LYS A 16 -14.77 -6.17 -2.45
N LYS A 17 -13.45 -6.35 -2.62
CA LYS A 17 -12.76 -7.62 -2.39
C LYS A 17 -12.01 -7.69 -1.07
N ILE A 18 -11.51 -6.55 -0.61
CA ILE A 18 -10.53 -6.48 0.46
C ILE A 18 -10.97 -5.39 1.43
N TRP A 19 -11.10 -5.78 2.69
CA TRP A 19 -11.25 -4.83 3.78
C TRP A 19 -9.88 -4.29 4.19
N ILE A 20 -9.76 -2.96 4.21
CA ILE A 20 -8.54 -2.23 4.56
C ILE A 20 -8.81 -1.46 5.85
N MET A 21 -7.95 -1.64 6.84
CA MET A 21 -7.96 -0.93 8.12
C MET A 21 -6.62 -0.22 8.32
N GLU A 22 -6.56 0.65 9.33
CA GLU A 22 -5.31 1.25 9.77
C GLU A 22 -4.31 0.19 10.23
N GLY A 23 -3.04 0.33 9.85
CA GLY A 23 -1.97 -0.64 10.13
C GLY A 23 -1.74 -1.70 9.04
N ASP A 24 -2.61 -1.78 8.03
CA ASP A 24 -2.39 -2.66 6.89
C ASP A 24 -1.27 -2.15 5.96
N VAL A 25 -0.45 -3.08 5.46
CA VAL A 25 0.58 -2.77 4.46
C VAL A 25 -0.01 -2.94 3.06
N VAL A 26 0.05 -1.87 2.27
CA VAL A 26 -0.51 -1.80 0.93
C VAL A 26 0.52 -1.35 -0.10
N ILE A 27 0.35 -1.80 -1.34
CA ILE A 27 1.08 -1.28 -2.50
C ILE A 27 0.27 -0.15 -3.10
N VAL A 28 0.92 1.00 -3.25
CA VAL A 28 0.37 2.17 -3.92
C VAL A 28 1.13 2.45 -5.20
N VAL A 29 0.43 2.85 -6.25
CA VAL A 29 1.01 3.32 -7.50
C VAL A 29 0.74 4.82 -7.61
N PRO A 30 1.77 5.68 -7.54
CA PRO A 30 1.58 7.13 -7.68
C PRO A 30 1.15 7.48 -9.10
N TRP A 31 0.38 8.56 -9.25
CA TRP A 31 0.00 9.06 -10.55
C TRP A 31 1.18 9.74 -11.24
N SER A 32 1.36 9.46 -12.54
CA SER A 32 2.46 10.01 -13.33
C SER A 32 2.46 11.54 -13.40
N PHE A 33 1.28 12.16 -13.24
CA PHE A 33 1.08 13.61 -13.35
C PHE A 33 0.91 14.32 -12.00
N GLN A 34 0.59 13.61 -10.92
CA GLN A 34 0.40 14.20 -9.60
C GLN A 34 0.98 13.25 -8.52
N ASN A 35 2.18 13.56 -8.04
CA ASN A 35 2.90 12.70 -7.09
C ASN A 35 2.27 12.67 -5.68
N GLU A 36 1.35 13.59 -5.38
CA GLU A 36 0.58 13.62 -4.13
C GLU A 36 -0.54 12.57 -4.10
N LYS A 37 -0.96 12.10 -5.28
CA LYS A 37 -2.04 11.13 -5.43
C LYS A 37 -1.50 9.78 -5.87
N ALA A 38 -2.13 8.73 -5.36
CA ALA A 38 -1.80 7.37 -5.72
C ALA A 38 -3.07 6.51 -5.75
N ASP A 39 -3.02 5.37 -6.43
CA ASP A 39 -4.05 4.34 -6.35
C ASP A 39 -3.53 3.13 -5.57
N ILE A 40 -4.38 2.56 -4.70
CA ILE A 40 -4.08 1.29 -4.06
C ILE A 40 -4.26 0.16 -5.07
N VAL A 41 -3.26 -0.71 -5.20
CA VAL A 41 -3.28 -1.85 -6.13
C VAL A 41 -3.36 -3.18 -5.40
N TRP A 42 -2.75 -3.28 -4.22
CA TRP A 42 -2.66 -4.53 -3.48
C TRP A 42 -2.59 -4.31 -1.97
N LYS A 43 -3.07 -5.30 -1.20
CA LYS A 43 -2.89 -5.39 0.25
C LYS A 43 -2.11 -6.65 0.57
N TYR A 44 -1.04 -6.53 1.33
CA TYR A 44 -0.31 -7.68 1.86
C TYR A 44 -1.01 -8.26 3.08
N SER A 45 -1.00 -9.59 3.20
CA SER A 45 -1.38 -10.26 4.45
C SER A 45 -0.26 -10.14 5.48
N GLY A 46 -0.57 -10.29 6.76
CA GLY A 46 0.43 -10.19 7.84
C GLY A 46 1.63 -11.15 7.65
N GLN A 47 1.39 -12.35 7.11
CA GLN A 47 2.47 -13.29 6.79
C GLN A 47 3.39 -12.78 5.66
N GLN A 48 2.80 -12.18 4.62
CA GLN A 48 3.57 -11.58 3.52
C GLN A 48 4.36 -10.38 3.99
N VAL A 49 3.81 -9.56 4.90
CA VAL A 49 4.53 -8.45 5.53
C VAL A 49 5.74 -8.95 6.30
N ASN A 50 5.59 -10.00 7.10
CA ASN A 50 6.69 -10.60 7.85
C ASN A 50 7.78 -11.14 6.89
N TRP A 51 7.38 -11.74 5.78
CA TRP A 51 8.32 -12.17 4.74
C TRP A 51 9.06 -10.99 4.08
N LEU A 52 8.36 -9.89 3.79
CA LEU A 52 8.94 -8.66 3.21
C LEU A 52 9.95 -8.00 4.16
N GLN A 53 9.64 -7.98 5.47
CA GLN A 53 10.55 -7.49 6.50
C GLN A 53 11.81 -8.34 6.59
N ARG A 54 11.67 -9.68 6.62
CA ARG A 54 12.82 -10.60 6.64
C ARG A 54 13.72 -10.47 5.43
N LYS A 55 13.15 -10.20 4.27
CA LYS A 55 13.90 -9.97 3.02
C LYS A 55 14.53 -8.59 2.92
N GLY A 56 14.24 -7.68 3.84
CA GLY A 56 14.77 -6.31 3.85
C GLY A 56 14.11 -5.36 2.84
N PHE A 57 12.99 -5.76 2.21
CA PHE A 57 12.20 -4.89 1.32
C PHE A 57 11.40 -3.86 2.12
N LEU A 58 10.99 -4.23 3.33
CA LEU A 58 10.39 -3.31 4.28
C LEU A 58 11.41 -3.07 5.39
N LYS A 59 12.09 -1.92 5.36
CA LYS A 59 12.88 -1.47 6.50
C LYS A 59 11.91 -0.99 7.58
N SER A 60 11.89 -1.71 8.71
CA SER A 60 11.28 -1.24 9.95
C SER A 60 12.03 -0.04 10.52
#